data_AF-A0A9D2TGD7-F1
#
_entry.id   AF-A0A9D2TGD7-F1
#
_cell.length_a   1.000
_cell.length_b   1.000
_cell.length_c   1.000
_cell.angle_alpha   90.00
_cell.angle_beta   90.00
_cell.angle_gamma   90.00
#
_symmetry.space_group_name_H-M   'P 1'
#
loop_
_entity.id
_entity.type
_entity.pdbx_description
1 polymer ?
#
loop_
_entity_poly.entity_id
_entity_poly.type
_entity_poly.pdbx_seq_one_letter_code
_entity_poly.pdbx_strand_id
1 'polypeptide(L)'
;NGDFLAADRAFHAAVLDLSGNAMLLRLREVIEEGLRHRALVERRDLAPDHHDLALHQEVAEAIGAGEEERAAACMREIIERTTVAG
;
A
#
# COMPACT_ATOMS: atom_id res chain seq x y z
N ASN A 1 3.53 -15.93 -1.47
CA ASN A 1 3.73 -14.67 -2.22
C ASN A 1 2.46 -14.14 -2.89
N GLY A 2 1.70 -14.94 -3.65
CA GLY A 2 0.49 -14.45 -4.34
C GLY A 2 -0.57 -13.81 -3.42
N ASP A 3 -0.83 -14.40 -2.26
CA ASP A 3 -1.87 -13.92 -1.33
C ASP A 3 -1.53 -12.57 -0.68
N PHE A 4 -0.25 -12.35 -0.35
CA PHE A 4 0.21 -11.06 0.20
C PHE A 4 0.02 -9.94 -0.82
N LEU A 5 0.38 -10.17 -2.08
CA LEU A 5 0.27 -9.16 -3.14
C LEU A 5 -1.19 -8.84 -3.48
N ALA A 6 -2.08 -9.84 -3.42
CA ALA A 6 -3.50 -9.62 -3.56
C ALA A 6 -4.07 -8.78 -2.40
N ALA A 7 -3.63 -9.06 -1.16
CA ALA A 7 -4.01 -8.30 0.02
C ALA A 7 -3.48 -6.86 -0.02
N ASP A 8 -2.23 -6.66 -0.42
CA ASP A 8 -1.58 -5.36 -0.60
C ASP A 8 -2.36 -4.47 -1.58
N ARG A 9 -2.72 -5.01 -2.75
CA ARG A 9 -3.53 -4.28 -3.73
C ARG A 9 -4.93 -3.95 -3.20
N ALA A 10 -5.59 -4.92 -2.55
CA ALA A 10 -6.92 -4.70 -1.98
C ALA A 10 -6.90 -3.62 -0.88
N PHE A 11 -5.85 -3.60 -0.07
CA PHE A 11 -5.65 -2.59 0.96
C PHE A 11 -5.54 -1.17 0.36
N HIS A 12 -4.67 -0.99 -0.64
CA HIS A 12 -4.50 0.32 -1.28
C HIS A 12 -5.80 0.80 -1.97
N ALA A 13 -6.55 -0.11 -2.60
CA ALA A 13 -7.85 0.22 -3.16
C ALA A 13 -8.84 0.72 -2.09
N ALA A 14 -8.91 0.03 -0.94
CA ALA A 14 -9.77 0.45 0.18
C ALA A 14 -9.38 1.82 0.74
N VAL A 15 -8.09 2.11 0.88
CA VAL A 15 -7.60 3.43 1.33
C VAL A 15 -8.01 4.54 0.35
N LEU A 16 -7.90 4.30 -0.96
CA LEU A 16 -8.32 5.26 -1.98
C LEU A 16 -9.85 5.48 -1.94
N ASP A 17 -10.62 4.42 -1.78
CA ASP A 17 -12.08 4.51 -1.66
C ASP A 17 -12.51 5.31 -0.42
N LEU A 18 -11.81 5.14 0.71
CA LEU A 18 -12.05 5.89 1.94
C LEU A 18 -11.75 7.40 1.81
N SER A 19 -10.88 7.80 0.88
CA SER A 19 -10.53 9.21 0.70
C SER A 19 -11.72 10.08 0.25
N GLY A 20 -12.76 9.48 -0.32
CA GLY A 20 -13.91 10.19 -0.91
C GLY A 20 -13.53 11.13 -2.07
N ASN A 21 -12.27 11.12 -2.51
CA ASN A 21 -11.74 12.07 -3.46
C ASN A 21 -11.85 11.51 -4.88
N ALA A 22 -12.78 12.06 -5.64
CA ALA A 22 -13.05 11.64 -7.02
C ALA A 22 -11.82 11.74 -7.96
N MET A 23 -10.85 12.61 -7.66
CA MET A 23 -9.60 12.66 -8.42
C MET A 23 -8.69 11.48 -8.07
N LEU A 24 -8.52 11.17 -6.78
CA LEU A 24 -7.71 10.02 -6.34
C LEU A 24 -8.30 8.70 -6.83
N LEU A 25 -9.63 8.58 -6.83
CA LEU A 25 -10.34 7.41 -7.37
C LEU A 25 -10.04 7.17 -8.86
N ARG A 26 -9.91 8.23 -9.67
CA ARG A 26 -9.53 8.09 -11.09
C ARG A 26 -8.09 7.63 -11.28
N LEU A 27 -7.24 7.79 -10.27
CA LEU A 27 -5.86 7.30 -10.29
C LEU A 27 -5.74 5.85 -9.85
N ARG A 28 -6.83 5.23 -9.35
CA ARG A 28 -6.82 3.85 -8.86
C ARG A 28 -6.25 2.87 -9.88
N GLU A 29 -6.69 2.94 -11.13
CA GLU A 29 -6.21 2.03 -12.19
C GLU A 29 -4.70 2.14 -12.43
N VAL A 30 -4.16 3.37 -12.35
CA VAL A 30 -2.71 3.62 -12.49
C VAL A 30 -1.94 3.05 -11.30
N ILE A 31 -2.45 3.25 -10.08
CA ILE A 31 -1.84 2.74 -8.86
C ILE A 31 -1.89 1.21 -8.84
N GLU A 32 -3.03 0.61 -9.20
CA GLU A 32 -3.19 -0.85 -9.29
C GLU A 32 -2.23 -1.48 -10.30
N GLU A 33 -2.02 -0.84 -11.46
CA GLU A 33 -1.08 -1.31 -12.46
C GLU A 33 0.37 -1.21 -11.98
N GLY A 34 0.72 -0.13 -11.26
CA GLY A 34 2.03 0.01 -10.61
C GLY A 34 2.30 -1.08 -9.57
N LEU A 35 1.32 -1.34 -8.69
CA LEU A 35 1.38 -2.42 -7.70
C LEU A 35 1.51 -3.80 -8.36
N ARG A 36 0.77 -4.04 -9.45
CA ARG A 36 0.84 -5.27 -10.24
C ARG A 36 2.22 -5.46 -10.87
N HIS A 37 2.81 -4.41 -11.42
CA HIS A 37 4.14 -4.47 -12.02
C HIS A 37 5.21 -4.85 -10.99
N ARG A 38 5.22 -4.16 -9.84
CA ARG A 38 6.10 -4.46 -8.70
C ARG A 38 5.96 -5.91 -8.24
N ALA A 39 4.72 -6.39 -8.12
CA ALA A 39 4.41 -7.74 -7.69
C ALA A 39 4.99 -8.82 -8.62
N LEU A 40 4.90 -8.61 -9.93
CA LEU A 40 5.26 -9.62 -10.94
C LEU A 40 6.71 -9.53 -11.42
N VAL A 41 7.31 -8.34 -11.35
CA VAL A 41 8.63 -8.07 -11.94
C VAL A 41 9.68 -7.86 -10.87
N GLU A 42 9.45 -6.94 -9.93
CA GLU A 42 10.47 -6.52 -8.95
C GLU A 42 10.55 -7.46 -7.73
N ARG A 43 9.40 -7.99 -7.29
CA ARG A 43 9.31 -8.74 -6.01
C ARG A 43 8.77 -10.16 -6.14
N ARG A 44 8.74 -10.73 -7.35
CA ARG A 44 8.16 -12.06 -7.60
C ARG A 44 8.70 -13.16 -6.67
N ASP A 45 10.01 -13.17 -6.48
CA ASP A 45 10.74 -14.22 -5.78
C ASP A 45 11.14 -13.82 -4.34
N LEU A 46 10.73 -12.62 -3.87
CA LEU A 46 11.01 -12.11 -2.53
C LEU A 46 9.87 -12.45 -1.58
N ALA A 47 10.19 -13.00 -0.41
CA ALA A 47 9.21 -13.14 0.65
C ALA A 47 8.76 -11.75 1.17
N PRO A 48 7.50 -11.59 1.60
CA PRO A 48 7.06 -10.34 2.21
C PRO A 48 7.89 -10.03 3.45
N ASP A 49 8.36 -8.80 3.57
CA ASP A 49 9.02 -8.31 4.78
C ASP A 49 7.97 -8.15 5.88
N HIS A 50 8.22 -8.76 7.05
CA HIS A 50 7.35 -8.64 8.21
C HIS A 50 7.15 -7.19 8.66
N HIS A 51 8.16 -6.34 8.45
CA HIS A 51 8.06 -4.91 8.75
C HIS A 51 7.09 -4.21 7.79
N ASP A 52 7.12 -4.57 6.50
CA ASP A 52 6.17 -4.02 5.52
C ASP A 52 4.74 -4.40 5.92
N LEU A 53 4.49 -5.65 6.36
CA LEU A 53 3.17 -6.07 6.83
C LEU A 53 2.72 -5.28 8.07
N ALA A 54 3.62 -5.06 9.04
CA ALA A 54 3.31 -4.29 10.24
C ALA A 54 2.93 -2.84 9.90
N LEU A 55 3.64 -2.21 8.95
CA LEU A 55 3.29 -0.85 8.48
C LEU A 55 1.89 -0.78 7.87
N HIS A 56 1.44 -1.80 7.14
CA HIS A 56 0.07 -1.83 6.59
C HIS A 56 -0.99 -1.92 7.70
N GLN A 57 -0.72 -2.68 8.76
CA GLN A 57 -1.59 -2.77 9.93
C GLN A 57 -1.66 -1.41 10.65
N GLU A 58 -0.52 -0.75 10.86
CA GLU A 58 -0.45 0.57 11.49
C GLU A 58 -1.23 1.63 10.73
N VAL A 59 -1.18 1.62 9.38
CA VAL A 59 -2.00 2.53 8.56
C VAL A 59 -3.49 2.25 8.76
N ALA A 60 -3.91 0.98 8.73
CA ALA A 60 -5.30 0.60 8.90
C ALA A 60 -5.85 1.06 10.26
N GLU A 61 -5.07 0.84 11.32
CA GLU A 61 -5.40 1.24 12.68
C GLU A 61 -5.45 2.76 12.84
N ALA A 62 -4.48 3.48 12.27
CA ALA A 62 -4.44 4.94 12.30
C ALA A 62 -5.65 5.56 11.59
N ILE A 63 -6.02 5.04 10.41
CA ILE A 63 -7.22 5.46 9.69
C ILE A 63 -8.48 5.21 10.54
N GLY A 64 -8.59 4.02 11.13
CA GLY A 64 -9.72 3.66 11.99
C GLY A 64 -9.84 4.53 13.26
N ALA A 65 -8.71 5.02 13.77
CA ALA A 65 -8.64 5.92 14.92
C ALA A 65 -8.81 7.41 14.56
N GLY A 66 -8.81 7.77 13.26
CA GLY A 66 -8.84 9.16 12.81
C GLY A 66 -7.50 9.90 13.00
N GLU A 67 -6.39 9.18 13.10
CA GLU A 67 -5.04 9.73 13.30
C GLU A 67 -4.35 9.95 11.94
N GLU A 68 -4.73 11.06 11.28
CA GLU A 68 -4.32 11.38 9.91
C GLU A 68 -2.79 11.45 9.73
N GLU A 69 -2.10 12.11 10.66
CA GLU A 69 -0.64 12.25 10.60
C GLU A 69 0.08 10.91 10.74
N ARG A 70 -0.43 10.03 11.61
CA ARG A 70 0.15 8.69 11.82
C ARG A 70 -0.05 7.84 10.58
N ALA A 71 -1.25 7.81 10.03
CA ALA A 71 -1.55 7.09 8.79
C ALA A 71 -0.65 7.57 7.63
N ALA A 72 -0.50 8.89 7.48
CA ALA A 72 0.32 9.47 6.43
C ALA A 72 1.82 9.19 6.63
N ALA A 73 2.31 9.16 7.87
CA ALA A 73 3.71 8.83 8.17
C ALA A 73 4.03 7.38 7.81
N CYS A 74 3.20 6.42 8.23
CA CYS A 74 3.39 5.00 7.91
C CYS A 74 3.31 4.75 6.39
N MET A 75 2.39 5.39 5.67
CA MET A 75 2.29 5.28 4.21
C MET A 75 3.54 5.82 3.50
N ARG A 76 4.12 6.92 3.97
CA ARG A 76 5.40 7.44 3.43
C ARG A 76 6.54 6.45 3.65
N GLU A 77 6.62 5.83 4.82
CA GLU A 77 7.64 4.80 5.08
C GLU A 77 7.50 3.61 4.13
N ILE A 78 6.27 3.14 3.86
CA ILE A 78 6.02 2.09 2.86
C ILE A 78 6.57 2.50 1.49
N ILE A 79 6.33 3.75 1.06
CA ILE A 79 6.84 4.28 -0.23
C ILE A 79 8.37 4.32 -0.23
N GLU A 80 9.01 4.85 0.81
CA GLU A 80 10.48 4.94 0.92
C GLU A 80 11.15 3.58 0.89
N ARG A 81 10.61 2.60 1.62
CA ARG A 81 11.10 1.21 1.61
C ARG A 81 10.87 0.51 0.27
N THR A 82 9.94 1.02 -0.52
CA THR A 82 9.67 0.53 -1.87
C THR A 82 10.63 1.13 -2.89
N THR A 83 11.00 2.41 -2.77
CA THR A 83 11.89 3.10 -3.72
C THR A 83 13.38 2.83 -3.48
N VAL A 84 13.78 2.53 -2.24
CA VAL A 84 15.18 2.21 -1.89
C VAL A 84 15.56 0.75 -2.20
N ALA A 85 14.58 -0.11 -2.50
CA ALA A 85 14.80 -1.51 -2.88
C ALA A 85 15.10 -1.72 -4.39
N GLY A 86 15.37 -0.64 -5.14
CA GLY A 86 15.73 -0.66 -6.57
C GLY A 86 17.24 -0.57 -6.81
#